data_AF-A0A931Z3L8-F1
#
_entry.id   AF-A0A931Z3L8-F1
#
_cell.length_a   1.000
_cell.length_b   1.000
_cell.length_c   1.000
_cell.angle_alpha   90.00
_cell.angle_beta   90.00
_cell.angle_gamma   90.00
#
_symmetry.space_group_name_H-M   'P 1'
#
loop_
_entity.id
_entity.type
_entity.pdbx_description
1 polymer ?
#
loop_
_entity_poly.entity_id
_entity_poly.type
_entity_poly.pdbx_seq_one_letter_code
_entity_poly.pdbx_strand_id
1 'polypeptide(L)' 'VTVFHNGVLVQQDAVLRGPTVYRGQPAYRAHAARLPLRLQEHKNDTREAVAYRNIWVRELRLPPVP' A
#
# COMPACT_ATOMS: atom_id res chain seq x y z
N VAL A 1 -3.17 -6.11 -6.41
CA VAL A 1 -3.67 -5.11 -5.42
C VAL A 1 -4.74 -4.25 -6.06
N THR A 2 -5.82 -3.96 -5.35
CA THR A 2 -6.92 -3.11 -5.86
C THR A 2 -7.05 -1.88 -4.99
N VAL A 3 -7.13 -0.70 -5.61
CA VAL A 3 -7.19 0.59 -4.92
C VAL A 3 -8.31 1.45 -5.51
N PHE A 4 -9.12 2.03 -4.62
CA PHE A 4 -10.12 3.03 -4.96
C PHE A 4 -9.75 4.37 -4.33
N HIS A 5 -9.83 5.45 -5.11
CA HIS A 5 -9.69 6.81 -4.62
C HIS A 5 -10.98 7.56 -4.90
N ASN A 6 -11.66 8.04 -3.84
CA ASN A 6 -12.98 8.70 -3.93
C ASN A 6 -14.02 7.89 -4.74
N GLY A 7 -14.03 6.57 -4.57
CA GLY A 7 -14.94 5.66 -5.29
C GLY A 7 -14.50 5.29 -6.72
N VAL A 8 -13.41 5.87 -7.24
CA VAL A 8 -12.88 5.59 -8.58
C VAL A 8 -11.80 4.53 -8.52
N LEU A 9 -11.87 3.51 -9.38
CA LEU A 9 -10.85 2.46 -9.51
C LEU A 9 -9.58 3.04 -10.15
N VAL A 10 -8.47 3.07 -9.39
CA VAL A 10 -7.18 3.60 -9.86
C VAL A 10 -6.10 2.53 -10.00
N GLN A 11 -6.28 1.37 -9.38
CA GLN A 11 -5.47 0.17 -9.59
C GLN A 11 -6.37 -1.04 -9.60
N GLN A 12 -6.36 -1.78 -10.71
CA GLN A 12 -7.14 -3.01 -10.89
C GLN A 12 -6.20 -4.21 -10.83
N ASP A 13 -6.35 -5.04 -9.80
CA ASP A 13 -5.54 -6.25 -9.57
C ASP A 13 -4.05 -6.11 -9.94
N ALA A 14 -3.43 -5.00 -9.52
CA ALA A 14 -2.08 -4.68 -9.93
C ALA A 14 -1.07 -5.64 -9.29
N VAL A 15 -0.16 -6.21 -10.10
CA VAL A 15 0.89 -7.12 -9.64
C VAL A 15 2.04 -6.31 -9.03
N LEU A 16 2.37 -6.58 -7.75
CA LEU A 16 3.53 -6.01 -7.09
C LEU A 16 4.77 -6.86 -7.37
N ARG A 17 5.83 -6.26 -7.90
CA ARG A 17 7.09 -6.96 -8.27
C ARG A 17 8.14 -6.95 -7.15
N GLY A 18 7.86 -6.28 -6.04
CA GLY A 18 8.79 -6.05 -4.94
C GLY A 18 8.44 -4.77 -4.18
N PRO A 19 9.37 -4.26 -3.34
CA PRO A 19 9.17 -3.00 -2.64
C PRO A 19 9.11 -1.81 -3.60
N THR A 20 8.41 -0.75 -3.21
CA THR A 20 8.44 0.52 -3.93
C THR A 20 9.79 1.22 -3.68
N VAL A 21 10.47 1.62 -4.76
CA VAL A 21 11.80 2.26 -4.70
C VAL A 21 11.77 3.59 -5.45
N TYR A 22 12.48 4.61 -4.93
CA TYR A 22 12.60 5.91 -5.59
C TYR A 22 13.49 5.85 -6.85
N ARG A 23 14.52 4.98 -6.84
CA ARG A 23 15.44 4.76 -7.95
C ARG A 23 15.71 3.27 -8.17
N GLY A 24 15.86 2.89 -9.43
CA GLY A 24 16.14 1.51 -9.85
C GLY A 24 14.87 0.66 -10.01
N GLN A 25 15.06 -0.64 -10.26
CA GLN A 25 13.97 -1.60 -10.41
C GLN A 25 13.65 -2.28 -9.06
N PRO A 26 12.38 -2.60 -8.79
CA PRO A 26 12.00 -3.36 -7.60
C PRO A 26 12.56 -4.78 -7.68
N ALA A 27 13.05 -5.30 -6.55
CA ALA A 27 13.49 -6.68 -6.41
C ALA A 27 12.85 -7.30 -5.17
N TYR A 28 12.12 -8.40 -5.36
CA TYR A 28 11.46 -9.10 -4.26
C TYR A 28 12.49 -9.72 -3.31
N ARG A 29 12.23 -9.58 -2.00
CA ARG A 29 12.92 -10.30 -0.93
C ARG A 29 11.86 -10.87 0.00
N ALA A 30 12.02 -12.14 0.39
CA ALA A 30 11.09 -12.79 1.30
C ALA A 30 10.99 -12.00 2.62
N HIS A 31 9.78 -11.92 3.14
CA HIS A 31 9.45 -11.25 4.39
C HIS A 31 8.35 -12.03 5.12
N ALA A 32 8.09 -11.71 6.37
CA ALA A 32 6.99 -12.31 7.12
C ALA A 32 5.66 -12.12 6.37
N ALA A 33 4.78 -13.12 6.43
CA ALA A 33 3.46 -13.05 5.81
C ALA A 33 2.62 -11.87 6.32
N ARG A 34 2.91 -11.38 7.53
CA ARG A 34 2.25 -10.24 8.16
C ARG A 34 3.28 -9.20 8.61
N LEU A 35 3.02 -7.95 8.27
CA LEU A 35 3.79 -6.75 8.66
C LEU A 35 2.81 -5.59 8.98
N PRO A 36 3.24 -4.55 9.72
CA PRO A 36 2.39 -3.40 10.00
C PRO A 36 2.12 -2.55 8.75
N LEU A 37 1.02 -1.79 8.78
CA LEU A 37 0.81 -0.68 7.85
C LEU A 37 1.62 0.53 8.29
N ARG A 38 2.24 1.23 7.33
CA ARG A 38 3.04 2.43 7.58
C ARG A 38 2.43 3.63 6.86
N LEU A 39 2.21 4.71 7.60
CA LEU A 39 1.93 6.03 7.03
C LEU A 39 3.27 6.75 6.85
N GLN A 40 3.53 7.28 5.65
CA GLN A 40 4.79 7.95 5.36
C GLN A 40 4.72 9.41 5.82
N GLU A 41 5.68 9.81 6.65
CA GLU A 41 6.01 11.22 6.83
C GLU A 41 7.08 11.58 5.81
N HIS A 42 6.67 12.32 4.78
CA HIS A 42 7.60 12.89 3.81
C HIS A 42 7.51 14.40 3.90
N LYS A 43 8.64 15.06 4.14
CA LYS A 43 8.69 16.52 4.16
C LYS A 43 8.32 17.03 2.77
N ASN A 44 7.31 17.87 2.70
CA ASN A 44 6.98 18.69 1.55
C ASN A 44 7.60 20.09 1.74
N ASP A 45 7.65 20.85 0.65
CA ASP A 45 8.23 22.20 0.65
C ASP A 45 7.31 23.21 1.36
N THR A 46 6.07 22.82 1.62
CA THR A 46 5.12 23.53 2.49
C THR A 46 5.24 23.01 3.92
N ARG A 47 5.10 23.86 4.94
CA ARG A 47 5.15 23.41 6.35
C ARG A 47 3.89 22.67 6.82
N GLU A 48 3.06 22.20 5.89
CA GLU A 48 1.73 21.65 6.18
C GLU A 48 1.78 20.13 6.22
N ALA A 49 1.45 19.57 7.38
CA ALA A 49 1.38 18.13 7.60
C ALA A 49 0.09 17.54 7.00
N VAL A 50 0.19 16.30 6.52
CA VAL A 50 -0.98 15.52 6.08
C VAL A 50 -1.74 15.02 7.31
N ALA A 51 -3.03 15.34 7.40
CA ALA A 51 -3.91 14.85 8.45
C ALA A 51 -4.68 13.60 8.00
N TYR A 52 -4.90 12.65 8.92
CA TYR A 52 -5.60 11.40 8.66
C TYR A 52 -6.81 11.23 9.59
N ARG A 53 -7.84 10.53 9.11
CA ARG A 53 -8.99 10.09 9.90
C ARG A 53 -9.55 8.79 9.34
N ASN A 54 -10.33 8.06 10.12
CA ASN A 54 -11.08 6.86 9.70
C ASN A 54 -10.21 5.73 9.10
N ILE A 55 -9.08 5.41 9.74
CA ILE A 55 -8.23 4.28 9.34
C ILE A 55 -8.70 3.03 10.08
N TRP A 56 -9.11 2.01 9.32
CA TRP A 56 -9.51 0.71 9.86
C TRP A 56 -8.91 -0.40 9.00
N VAL A 57 -8.79 -1.59 9.59
CA VAL A 57 -8.32 -2.79 8.91
C VAL A 57 -9.28 -3.94 9.16
N ARG A 58 -9.53 -4.72 8.13
CA ARG A 58 -10.31 -5.96 8.18
C ARG A 58 -9.54 -7.05 7.45
N GLU A 59 -9.33 -8.17 8.12
CA GLU A 59 -8.69 -9.33 7.48
C GLU A 59 -9.62 -9.90 6.41
N LEU A 60 -9.03 -10.27 5.27
CA LEU A 60 -9.73 -10.95 4.19
C LEU A 60 -9.44 -12.45 4.29
N ARG A 61 -10.49 -13.25 4.31
CA ARG A 61 -10.36 -14.69 4.05
C ARG A 61 -10.31 -14.85 2.54
N LEU A 62 -9.17 -15.30 2.02
CA LEU A 62 -9.14 -15.77 0.64
C LEU A 62 -9.98 -17.06 0.59
N PRO A 63 -10.83 -17.26 -0.44
CA PRO A 63 -11.42 -18.57 -0.67
C PRO A 63 -10.28 -19.60 -0.85
N PRO A 64 -10.50 -20.87 -0.46
CA PRO A 64 -9.51 -21.91 -0.69
C PRO A 64 -9.12 -21.93 -2.17
N VAL A 65 -7.83 -22.02 -2.43
CA VAL A 65 -7.31 -22.20 -3.80
C VAL A 65 -7.81 -23.57 -4.29
N PRO A 66 -8.51 -23.66 -5.43
CA PRO A 66 -8.90 -24.93 -6.01
C PRO A 66 -7.69 -25.77 -6.45
#